data_AF-A0A8S1WJU6-F1
#
_entry.id   AF-A0A8S1WJU6-F1
#
_cell.length_a   1.000
_cell.length_b   1.000
_cell.length_c   1.000
_cell.angle_alpha   90.00
_cell.angle_beta   90.00
_cell.angle_gamma   90.00
#
_symmetry.space_group_name_H-M   'P 1'
#
loop_
_entity.id
_entity.type
_entity.pdbx_description
1 polymer ?
#
loop_
_entity_poly.entity_id
_entity_poly.type
_entity_poly.pdbx_seq_one_letter_code
_entity_poly.pdbx_strand_id
1 'polypeptide(L)'
;MNKNAKFIWYVYNGNQRAKNKHQVFFKEQSNLKQAAVAIIFWTPNTISSKLPTLGQAHMKSICSQSHLLELLRQESFECKLMVCQRQFNLRDIHSNEICFPGGKLDNEESDFEAVIREVMEEVDVDLRKHQTFYLGRLPNNIEIKDAPKGLKVCSHVFMVSGEQPQVTLNVQELQDCKWIPISYFYDLSDKIRLGKCTQSFTFFMVKSFFQKFPKMIDEIVKNFDHGLFGQIDLGMKNHLFGFSLMIFTQMCNLVLSEQKEGKEYFGDIRLMNSIVHLMDLNFAENTFIGKLCDWYFSKMYKTFRIGNRVEVRRHLGKL
;
A
#
# COMPACT_ATOMS: atom_id res chain seq x y z
N MET A 1 -3.95 -37.40 0.86
CA MET A 1 -4.82 -36.34 1.44
C MET A 1 -3.98 -35.51 2.40
N ASN A 2 -3.48 -34.34 1.96
CA ASN A 2 -2.69 -33.45 2.81
C ASN A 2 -3.52 -32.19 3.04
N LYS A 3 -4.21 -32.14 4.19
CA LYS A 3 -4.92 -30.96 4.68
C LYS A 3 -3.86 -30.05 5.31
N ASN A 4 -3.62 -28.87 4.73
CA ASN A 4 -3.14 -27.62 5.35
C ASN A 4 -2.36 -26.73 4.35
N ALA A 5 -3.03 -26.37 3.26
CA ALA A 5 -2.84 -25.15 2.46
C ALA A 5 -3.16 -23.84 3.22
N LYS A 6 -2.51 -23.49 4.34
CA LYS A 6 -2.71 -22.16 4.95
C LYS A 6 -1.92 -21.12 4.15
N PHE A 7 -2.58 -20.46 3.20
CA PHE A 7 -2.06 -19.26 2.54
C PHE A 7 -2.20 -18.09 3.51
N ILE A 8 -1.15 -17.83 4.30
CA ILE A 8 -1.08 -16.70 5.22
C ILE A 8 -0.24 -15.62 4.53
N TRP A 9 -0.90 -14.53 4.12
CA TRP A 9 -0.20 -13.26 3.94
C TRP A 9 0.28 -12.83 5.33
N TYR A 10 1.58 -12.90 5.57
CA TYR A 10 2.14 -12.28 6.76
C TYR A 10 2.14 -10.77 6.54
N VAL A 11 1.05 -10.09 6.91
CA VAL A 11 1.20 -8.75 7.48
C VAL A 11 1.74 -8.99 8.87
N TYR A 12 3.00 -8.65 9.11
CA TYR A 12 3.61 -8.78 10.43
C TYR A 12 2.83 -7.87 11.40
N ASN A 13 1.86 -8.42 12.14
CA ASN A 13 1.22 -7.71 13.23
C ASN A 13 2.23 -7.66 14.37
N GLY A 14 2.96 -6.55 14.47
CA GLY A 14 3.97 -6.26 15.50
C GLY A 14 3.43 -6.10 16.91
N ASN A 15 2.42 -6.88 17.32
CA ASN A 15 1.90 -6.94 18.68
C ASN A 15 2.32 -8.23 19.40
N GLN A 16 3.59 -8.60 19.25
CA GLN A 16 4.28 -9.42 20.24
C GLN A 16 5.11 -8.46 21.08
N ARG A 17 4.67 -8.19 22.32
CA ARG A 17 5.46 -7.50 23.35
C ARG A 17 6.76 -8.30 23.57
N ALA A 18 7.79 -8.01 22.80
CA ALA A 18 9.12 -8.52 23.04
C ALA A 18 9.81 -7.60 24.06
N LYS A 19 9.62 -7.92 25.35
CA LYS A 19 10.66 -7.65 26.34
C LYS A 19 11.86 -8.49 25.90
N ASN A 20 12.86 -7.87 25.28
CA ASN A 20 14.27 -8.13 25.55
C ASN A 20 15.15 -7.17 24.74
N LYS A 21 16.02 -6.46 25.49
CA LYS A 21 17.14 -5.69 24.97
C LYS A 21 18.06 -6.66 24.23
N HIS A 22 18.27 -6.42 22.94
CA HIS A 22 19.56 -6.50 22.26
C HIS A 22 19.42 -5.81 20.90
N GLN A 23 20.19 -4.73 20.70
CA GLN A 23 20.42 -4.15 19.38
C GLN A 23 21.11 -5.22 18.53
N VAL A 24 20.41 -5.71 17.50
CA VAL A 24 20.99 -6.59 16.49
C VAL A 24 20.86 -5.85 15.17
N PHE A 25 22.01 -5.48 14.59
CA PHE A 25 22.12 -5.07 13.20
C PHE A 25 21.67 -6.25 12.33
N PHE A 26 20.49 -6.17 11.72
CA PHE A 26 20.04 -7.18 10.77
C PHE A 26 20.63 -6.89 9.40
N LYS A 27 21.72 -7.59 9.09
CA LYS A 27 22.12 -7.86 7.70
C LYS A 27 21.19 -8.95 7.17
N GLU A 28 19.97 -8.59 6.78
CA GLU A 28 19.05 -9.52 6.11
C GLU A 28 19.45 -9.69 4.64
N GLN A 29 20.33 -10.66 4.37
CA GLN A 29 20.46 -11.23 3.03
C GLN A 29 19.22 -12.09 2.73
N SER A 30 18.12 -11.43 2.39
CA SER A 30 17.01 -12.06 1.69
C SER A 30 17.22 -11.84 0.19
N ASN A 31 17.16 -12.88 -0.63
CA ASN A 31 17.22 -12.80 -2.11
C ASN A 31 15.98 -12.09 -2.72
N LEU A 32 15.21 -11.35 -1.92
CA LEU A 32 14.03 -10.61 -2.34
C LEU A 32 14.46 -9.38 -3.14
N LYS A 33 13.78 -9.10 -4.26
CA LYS A 33 13.86 -7.77 -4.86
C LYS A 33 13.34 -6.75 -3.85
N GLN A 34 14.05 -5.65 -3.70
CA GLN A 34 13.67 -4.58 -2.78
C GLN A 34 13.17 -3.38 -3.56
N ALA A 35 12.13 -2.77 -3.03
CA ALA A 35 11.59 -1.51 -3.50
C ALA A 35 11.29 -0.62 -2.30
N ALA A 36 11.25 0.68 -2.51
CA ALA A 36 10.92 1.63 -1.48
C ALA A 36 10.00 2.73 -2.03
N VAL A 37 9.05 3.17 -1.22
CA VAL A 37 8.06 4.19 -1.61
C VAL A 37 7.98 5.33 -0.59
N ALA A 38 7.60 6.51 -1.08
CA ALA A 38 7.44 7.73 -0.30
C ALA A 38 5.96 8.05 -0.05
N ILE A 39 5.55 8.05 1.21
CA ILE A 39 4.27 8.62 1.64
C ILE A 39 4.53 10.08 2.00
N ILE A 40 4.21 10.98 1.09
CA ILE A 40 4.51 12.41 1.25
C ILE A 40 3.23 13.16 1.59
N PHE A 41 3.23 13.78 2.77
CA PHE A 41 2.23 14.75 3.17
C PHE A 41 2.73 16.16 2.89
N TRP A 42 1.79 17.06 2.60
CA TRP A 42 2.03 18.49 2.55
C TRP A 42 1.01 19.23 3.41
N THR A 43 1.46 20.31 4.05
CA THR A 43 0.62 21.29 4.72
C THR A 43 1.08 22.72 4.41
N PRO A 44 0.15 23.70 4.26
CA PRO A 44 0.53 25.10 4.17
C PRO A 44 1.03 25.65 5.50
N ASN A 45 0.72 24.98 6.62
CA ASN A 45 1.08 25.43 7.95
C ASN A 45 2.58 25.25 8.19
N THR A 46 3.25 26.30 8.65
CA THR A 46 4.63 26.18 9.13
C THR A 46 4.67 25.27 10.35
N ILE A 47 5.44 24.20 10.25
CA ILE A 47 5.61 23.28 11.36
C ILE A 47 6.69 23.84 12.29
N SER A 48 6.26 24.44 13.41
CA SER A 48 7.15 25.04 14.42
C SER A 48 7.93 24.01 15.27
N SER A 49 7.80 22.72 14.97
CA SER A 49 8.29 21.63 15.83
C SER A 49 9.82 21.50 15.84
N LYS A 50 10.37 20.93 16.92
CA LYS A 50 11.76 20.41 16.99
C LYS A 50 12.00 19.17 16.12
N LEU A 51 11.25 19.00 15.02
CA LEU A 51 11.44 17.87 14.12
C LEU A 51 12.74 18.06 13.35
N PRO A 52 13.57 17.01 13.24
CA PRO A 52 14.77 17.10 12.44
C PRO A 52 14.38 17.36 10.98
N THR A 53 14.90 18.44 10.41
CA THR A 53 14.89 18.61 8.96
C THR A 53 15.68 17.46 8.32
N LEU A 54 15.44 17.16 7.04
CA LEU A 54 16.09 16.04 6.37
C LEU A 54 17.63 16.04 6.54
N GLY A 55 18.25 17.23 6.52
CA GLY A 55 19.69 17.41 6.73
C GLY A 55 20.20 17.08 8.15
N GLN A 56 19.32 17.06 9.16
CA GLN A 56 19.63 16.66 10.54
C GLN A 56 19.28 15.19 10.84
N ALA A 57 18.43 14.57 10.02
CA ALA A 57 17.89 13.23 10.26
C ALA A 57 18.86 12.08 9.91
N HIS A 58 19.97 12.37 9.22
CA HIS A 58 20.95 11.36 8.76
C HIS A 58 21.68 10.59 9.87
N MET A 59 21.45 10.92 11.16
CA MET A 59 22.15 10.27 12.29
C MET A 59 21.25 9.76 13.43
N LYS A 60 19.95 10.09 13.42
CA LYS A 60 18.99 9.53 14.37
C LYS A 60 17.66 9.34 13.67
N SER A 61 17.36 8.10 13.28
CA SER A 61 15.98 7.61 13.32
C SER A 61 15.36 8.14 14.61
N ILE A 62 14.22 8.82 14.52
CA ILE A 62 13.27 9.23 15.58
C ILE A 62 12.69 10.58 15.15
N CYS A 63 11.78 10.53 14.19
CA CYS A 63 10.50 11.14 14.48
C CYS A 63 9.66 9.96 14.97
N SER A 64 9.36 9.90 16.27
CA SER A 64 8.46 8.86 16.77
C SER A 64 7.12 9.00 16.05
N GLN A 65 6.47 7.86 15.74
CA GLN A 65 5.13 7.79 15.17
C GLN A 65 4.18 8.82 15.81
N SER A 66 4.35 9.05 17.12
CA SER A 66 3.67 10.06 17.94
C SER A 66 3.61 11.50 17.39
N HIS A 67 4.64 12.00 16.70
CA HIS A 67 4.66 13.37 16.17
C HIS A 67 3.91 13.49 14.84
N LEU A 68 3.97 12.46 13.98
CA LEU A 68 3.07 12.36 12.82
C LEU A 68 1.61 12.44 13.31
N LEU A 69 1.29 11.78 14.42
CA LEU A 69 -0.04 11.89 15.01
C LEU A 69 -0.33 13.32 15.43
N GLU A 70 0.59 13.98 16.13
CA GLU A 70 0.38 15.34 16.63
C GLU A 70 0.09 16.33 15.50
N LEU A 71 0.79 16.20 14.38
CA LEU A 71 0.55 17.00 13.18
C LEU A 71 -0.80 16.65 12.52
N LEU A 72 -1.09 15.36 12.32
CA LEU A 72 -2.37 14.92 11.74
C LEU A 72 -3.57 15.18 12.67
N ARG A 73 -3.35 15.42 13.98
CA ARG A 73 -4.39 15.68 15.00
C ARG A 73 -4.92 17.12 14.98
N GLN A 74 -4.27 18.06 14.32
CA GLN A 74 -4.73 19.45 14.40
C GLN A 74 -5.92 19.64 13.44
N GLU A 75 -7.13 19.92 13.97
CA GLU A 75 -8.36 20.07 13.17
C GLU A 75 -8.29 21.22 12.14
N SER A 76 -7.43 22.21 12.38
CA SER A 76 -7.14 23.31 11.45
C SER A 76 -6.00 22.99 10.47
N PHE A 77 -5.48 21.76 10.48
CA PHE A 77 -4.32 21.37 9.71
C PHE A 77 -4.76 20.84 8.35
N GLU A 78 -4.77 21.74 7.36
CA GLU A 78 -4.87 21.32 5.97
C GLU A 78 -3.67 20.42 5.67
N CYS A 79 -3.95 19.15 5.40
CA CYS A 79 -2.95 18.14 5.08
C CYS A 79 -3.39 17.42 3.81
N LYS A 80 -2.49 17.31 2.84
CA LYS A 80 -2.72 16.60 1.58
C LYS A 80 -1.68 15.50 1.41
N LEU A 81 -2.12 14.36 0.91
CA LEU A 81 -1.29 13.22 0.53
C LEU A 81 -0.97 13.29 -0.96
N MET A 82 0.30 13.13 -1.33
CA MET A 82 0.67 12.95 -2.72
C MET A 82 0.40 11.52 -3.18
N VAL A 83 -0.32 11.38 -4.28
CA VAL A 83 -0.50 10.11 -4.99
C VAL A 83 -0.19 10.31 -6.47
N CYS A 84 0.41 9.31 -7.08
CA CYS A 84 0.78 9.31 -8.48
C CYS A 84 -0.03 8.24 -9.23
N GLN A 85 -0.19 8.40 -10.53
CA GLN A 85 -0.72 7.36 -11.40
C GLN A 85 0.33 6.96 -12.42
N ARG A 86 0.72 5.68 -12.41
CA ARG A 86 1.73 5.12 -13.30
C ARG A 86 1.31 5.27 -14.76
N GLN A 87 2.27 5.53 -15.64
CA GLN A 87 2.06 5.59 -17.07
C GLN A 87 1.62 4.23 -17.62
N PHE A 88 0.84 4.24 -18.70
CA PHE A 88 0.45 2.99 -19.35
C PHE A 88 1.65 2.30 -20.00
N ASN A 89 1.90 1.05 -19.63
CA ASN A 89 2.94 0.22 -20.23
C ASN A 89 2.52 -1.25 -20.24
N LEU A 90 2.39 -1.83 -21.44
CA LEU A 90 1.99 -3.24 -21.63
C LEU A 90 2.90 -4.26 -20.91
N ARG A 91 4.16 -3.89 -20.66
CA ARG A 91 5.16 -4.77 -20.00
C ARG A 91 5.21 -4.58 -18.49
N ASP A 92 4.57 -3.54 -17.96
CA ASP A 92 4.54 -3.27 -16.53
C ASP A 92 3.29 -3.93 -15.91
N ILE A 93 3.52 -4.73 -14.87
CA ILE A 93 2.42 -5.39 -14.15
C ILE A 93 1.58 -4.37 -13.35
N HIS A 94 2.17 -3.24 -12.98
CA HIS A 94 1.54 -2.15 -12.22
C HIS A 94 1.09 -0.98 -13.10
N SER A 95 1.01 -1.19 -14.42
CA SER A 95 0.60 -0.16 -15.37
C SER A 95 -0.75 0.47 -14.99
N ASN A 96 -0.84 1.81 -15.03
CA ASN A 96 -2.02 2.61 -14.65
C ASN A 96 -2.42 2.60 -13.17
N GLU A 97 -1.73 1.87 -12.29
CA GLU A 97 -2.07 1.84 -10.87
C GLU A 97 -1.83 3.20 -10.21
N ILE A 98 -2.68 3.54 -9.24
CA ILE A 98 -2.39 4.63 -8.30
C ILE A 98 -1.38 4.13 -7.27
N CYS A 99 -0.28 4.86 -7.12
CA CYS A 99 0.81 4.50 -6.25
C CYS A 99 1.38 5.71 -5.50
N PHE A 100 2.20 5.39 -4.52
CA PHE A 100 3.17 6.34 -3.98
C PHE A 100 4.39 6.39 -4.89
N PRO A 101 5.05 7.54 -5.02
CA PRO A 101 6.31 7.61 -5.76
C PRO A 101 7.34 6.67 -5.14
N GLY A 102 8.17 6.07 -5.97
CA GLY A 102 9.13 5.07 -5.53
C GLY A 102 9.33 3.94 -6.53
N GLY A 103 10.42 3.21 -6.32
CA GLY A 103 10.85 2.19 -7.25
C GLY A 103 11.76 1.16 -6.61
N LYS A 104 12.49 0.45 -7.46
CA LYS A 104 13.40 -0.60 -7.01
C LYS A 104 14.66 0.06 -6.46
N LEU A 105 15.28 -0.61 -5.49
CA LEU A 105 16.63 -0.25 -5.08
C LEU A 105 17.60 -0.59 -6.21
N ASP A 106 18.48 0.35 -6.53
CA ASP A 106 19.56 0.25 -7.50
C ASP A 106 20.92 0.23 -6.77
N ASN A 107 21.82 -0.66 -7.21
CA ASN A 107 23.16 -0.84 -6.63
C ASN A 107 23.13 -1.19 -5.12
N GLU A 108 24.07 -0.65 -4.34
CA GLU A 108 24.16 -0.82 -2.88
C GLU A 108 23.48 0.33 -2.11
N GLU A 109 22.52 1.04 -2.71
CA GLU A 109 21.81 2.12 -2.03
C GLU A 109 20.88 1.62 -0.91
N SER A 110 20.65 2.45 0.09
CA SER A 110 19.65 2.21 1.13
C SER A 110 18.23 2.46 0.62
N ASP A 111 17.23 1.89 1.31
CA ASP A 111 15.81 2.14 1.02
C ASP A 111 15.43 3.64 1.11
N PHE A 112 16.05 4.37 2.03
CA PHE A 112 15.88 5.82 2.13
C PHE A 112 16.47 6.56 0.92
N GLU A 113 17.70 6.24 0.51
CA GLU A 113 18.34 6.86 -0.66
C GLU A 113 17.53 6.60 -1.94
N ALA A 114 17.06 5.37 -2.12
CA ALA A 114 16.19 5.00 -3.23
C ALA A 114 14.94 5.89 -3.27
N VAL A 115 14.25 6.09 -2.14
CA VAL A 115 13.06 6.95 -2.11
C VAL A 115 13.38 8.39 -2.47
N ILE A 116 14.49 8.96 -1.99
CA ILE A 116 14.87 10.33 -2.33
C ILE A 116 15.17 10.45 -3.83
N ARG A 117 15.87 9.47 -4.42
CA ARG A 117 16.17 9.41 -5.85
C ARG A 117 14.89 9.30 -6.68
N GLU A 118 14.04 8.32 -6.38
CA GLU A 118 12.81 8.04 -7.13
C GLU A 118 11.83 9.22 -7.07
N VAL A 119 11.67 9.88 -5.92
CA VAL A 119 10.82 11.08 -5.83
C VAL A 119 11.37 12.22 -6.71
N MET A 120 12.69 12.38 -6.76
CA MET A 120 13.30 13.36 -7.67
C MET A 120 13.09 12.98 -9.14
N GLU A 121 13.26 11.71 -9.50
CA GLU A 121 13.15 11.21 -10.87
C GLU A 121 11.70 11.21 -11.39
N GLU A 122 10.72 10.84 -10.56
CA GLU A 122 9.33 10.69 -10.97
C GLU A 122 8.55 12.01 -10.97
N VAL A 123 8.77 12.88 -9.97
CA VAL A 123 7.95 14.08 -9.72
C VAL A 123 8.73 15.39 -9.55
N ASP A 124 10.06 15.38 -9.70
CA ASP A 124 10.96 16.55 -9.58
C ASP A 124 10.82 17.30 -8.23
N VAL A 125 10.51 16.56 -7.16
CA VAL A 125 10.40 17.13 -5.81
C VAL A 125 11.67 16.81 -5.02
N ASP A 126 12.52 17.81 -4.81
CA ASP A 126 13.72 17.66 -3.98
C ASP A 126 13.36 17.72 -2.49
N LEU A 127 13.11 16.54 -1.90
CA LEU A 127 12.80 16.38 -0.48
C LEU A 127 13.89 16.95 0.45
N ARG A 128 15.09 17.28 -0.04
CA ARG A 128 16.16 17.91 0.75
C ARG A 128 16.10 19.43 0.79
N LYS A 129 15.43 20.07 -0.17
CA LYS A 129 15.38 21.54 -0.32
C LYS A 129 14.14 22.18 0.28
N HIS A 130 13.01 21.47 0.25
CA HIS A 130 11.79 21.94 0.90
C HIS A 130 11.92 21.89 2.42
N GLN A 131 11.01 22.55 3.14
CA GLN A 131 10.85 22.39 4.59
C GLN A 131 10.26 21.00 4.88
N THR A 132 11.05 19.97 4.59
CA THR A 132 10.69 18.56 4.66
C THR A 132 11.19 17.98 5.96
N PHE A 133 10.28 17.31 6.64
CA PHE A 133 10.53 16.53 7.84
C PHE A 133 10.39 15.05 7.50
N TYR A 134 11.43 14.28 7.81
CA TYR A 134 11.35 12.83 7.73
C TYR A 134 10.67 12.30 8.98
N LEU A 135 9.50 11.68 8.81
CA LEU A 135 8.66 11.19 9.90
C LEU A 135 8.96 9.73 10.27
N GLY A 136 9.83 9.07 9.52
CA GLY A 136 10.28 7.71 9.79
C GLY A 136 9.84 6.71 8.72
N ARG A 137 10.20 5.46 8.96
CA ARG A 137 9.84 4.31 8.12
C ARG A 137 8.73 3.52 8.78
N LEU A 138 7.75 3.04 8.01
CA LEU A 138 6.73 2.13 8.53
C LEU A 138 7.39 0.82 9.01
N PRO A 139 7.01 0.30 10.19
CA PRO A 139 7.65 -0.86 10.80
C PRO A 139 7.43 -2.16 10.00
N ASN A 140 6.34 -2.22 9.24
CA ASN A 140 5.95 -3.39 8.47
C ASN A 140 6.27 -3.16 7.00
N ASN A 141 7.10 -4.03 6.45
CA ASN A 141 7.28 -4.10 5.01
C ASN A 141 6.17 -4.94 4.39
N ILE A 142 5.82 -4.65 3.15
CA ILE A 142 5.02 -5.58 2.34
C ILE A 142 5.98 -6.60 1.74
N GLU A 143 5.82 -7.87 2.13
CA GLU A 143 6.62 -8.97 1.60
C GLU A 143 5.75 -9.92 0.77
N ILE A 144 6.09 -10.07 -0.51
CA ILE A 144 5.51 -11.06 -1.42
C ILE A 144 6.56 -12.15 -1.61
N LYS A 145 6.52 -13.20 -0.80
CA LYS A 145 7.51 -14.29 -0.87
C LYS A 145 7.29 -15.23 -2.05
N ASP A 146 6.04 -15.34 -2.52
CA ASP A 146 5.61 -16.23 -3.60
C ASP A 146 5.77 -15.64 -5.01
N ALA A 147 6.43 -14.48 -5.14
CA ALA A 147 6.86 -13.97 -6.44
C ALA A 147 8.12 -14.74 -6.91
N PRO A 148 8.38 -14.89 -8.22
CA PRO A 148 9.54 -15.65 -8.74
C PRO A 148 10.92 -15.24 -8.19
N LYS A 149 11.04 -14.02 -7.65
CA LYS A 149 12.24 -13.52 -6.93
C LYS A 149 11.91 -12.90 -5.57
N GLY A 150 10.66 -13.03 -5.13
CA GLY A 150 10.11 -12.29 -4.00
C GLY A 150 10.17 -10.76 -4.13
N LEU A 151 9.32 -10.03 -3.40
CA LEU A 151 9.35 -8.56 -3.35
C LEU A 151 9.22 -8.10 -1.90
N LYS A 152 10.07 -7.17 -1.48
CA LYS A 152 9.98 -6.45 -0.21
C LYS A 152 9.82 -4.97 -0.51
N VAL A 153 8.73 -4.37 -0.04
CA VAL A 153 8.45 -2.93 -0.19
C VAL A 153 8.58 -2.24 1.16
N CYS A 154 9.51 -1.30 1.25
CA CYS A 154 9.69 -0.40 2.40
C CYS A 154 8.91 0.90 2.17
N SER A 155 8.39 1.52 3.23
CA SER A 155 7.63 2.77 3.09
C SER A 155 8.16 3.84 4.05
N HIS A 156 8.55 4.98 3.49
CA HIS A 156 9.09 6.13 4.21
C HIS A 156 8.06 7.25 4.22
N VAL A 157 7.87 7.88 5.37
CA VAL A 157 6.87 8.93 5.57
C VAL A 157 7.57 10.28 5.68
N PHE A 158 7.08 11.25 4.93
CA PHE A 158 7.58 12.62 4.90
C PHE A 158 6.44 13.61 5.10
N MET A 159 6.78 14.76 5.66
CA MET A 159 5.89 15.91 5.76
C MET A 159 6.61 17.13 5.21
N VAL A 160 6.00 17.80 4.25
CA VAL A 160 6.47 19.08 3.70
C VAL A 160 5.59 20.19 4.25
N SER A 161 6.20 21.27 4.77
CA SER A 161 5.47 22.45 5.23
C SER A 161 5.74 23.70 4.41
N GLY A 162 4.78 24.63 4.44
CA GLY A 162 4.88 25.92 3.77
C GLY A 162 4.43 25.82 2.32
N GLU A 163 5.24 26.32 1.38
CA GLU A 163 4.89 26.30 -0.03
C GLU A 163 4.72 24.86 -0.54
N GLN A 164 3.61 24.62 -1.25
CA GLN A 164 3.34 23.32 -1.86
C GLN A 164 4.37 23.04 -2.95
N PRO A 165 5.08 21.90 -2.92
CA PRO A 165 6.03 21.55 -3.97
C PRO A 165 5.36 21.58 -5.34
N GLN A 166 6.00 22.29 -6.28
CA GLN A 166 5.63 22.20 -7.69
C GLN A 166 6.06 20.84 -8.20
N VAL A 167 5.14 20.13 -8.85
CA VAL A 167 5.37 18.79 -9.37
C VAL A 167 5.61 18.87 -10.87
N THR A 168 6.77 18.38 -11.32
CA THR A 168 7.05 18.17 -12.75
C THR A 168 7.15 16.67 -12.99
N LEU A 169 6.19 16.12 -13.72
CA LEU A 169 6.13 14.68 -13.95
C LEU A 169 7.14 14.21 -14.97
N ASN A 170 7.83 13.11 -14.65
CA ASN A 170 8.43 12.27 -15.68
C ASN A 170 7.34 11.49 -16.41
N VAL A 171 6.93 12.00 -17.57
CA VAL A 171 5.84 11.43 -18.39
C VAL A 171 6.11 10.04 -18.95
N GLN A 172 7.35 9.55 -18.87
CA GLN A 172 7.70 8.17 -19.22
C GLN A 172 7.24 7.18 -18.15
N GLU A 173 7.14 7.63 -16.90
CA GLU A 173 6.85 6.78 -15.73
C GLU A 173 5.49 7.06 -15.11
N LEU A 174 5.05 8.32 -15.11
CA LEU A 174 3.79 8.77 -14.53
C LEU A 174 2.91 9.48 -15.57
N GLN A 175 1.60 9.36 -15.43
CA GLN A 175 0.62 10.08 -16.26
C GLN A 175 -0.18 11.13 -15.50
N ASP A 176 -0.20 11.06 -14.16
CA ASP A 176 -0.93 12.00 -13.31
C ASP A 176 -0.30 12.00 -11.90
N CYS A 177 -0.48 13.10 -11.17
CA CYS A 177 -0.12 13.24 -9.76
C CYS A 177 -1.04 14.24 -9.09
N LYS A 178 -1.55 13.89 -7.91
CA LYS A 178 -2.48 14.73 -7.17
C LYS A 178 -2.14 14.79 -5.69
N TRP A 179 -2.44 15.95 -5.12
CA TRP A 179 -2.46 16.17 -3.69
C TRP A 179 -3.89 15.98 -3.16
N ILE A 180 -4.14 14.85 -2.52
CA ILE A 180 -5.45 14.45 -2.01
C ILE A 180 -5.61 14.92 -0.56
N PRO A 181 -6.59 15.76 -0.22
CA PRO A 181 -6.84 16.15 1.16
C PRO A 181 -7.05 14.94 2.06
N ILE A 182 -6.44 14.91 3.24
CA ILE A 182 -6.61 13.80 4.18
C ILE A 182 -8.07 13.65 4.64
N SER A 183 -8.80 14.76 4.69
CA SER A 183 -10.25 14.79 4.94
C SER A 183 -11.06 13.98 3.93
N TYR A 184 -10.53 13.71 2.74
CA TYR A 184 -11.15 12.85 1.75
C TYR A 184 -11.32 11.40 2.24
N PHE A 185 -10.47 10.96 3.18
CA PHE A 185 -10.51 9.62 3.76
C PHE A 185 -11.35 9.52 5.04
N TYR A 186 -12.05 10.59 5.43
CA TYR A 186 -12.89 10.61 6.63
C TYR A 186 -14.26 9.97 6.38
N ASP A 187 -14.78 10.12 5.15
CA ASP A 187 -16.01 9.49 4.66
C ASP A 187 -15.77 8.93 3.25
N LEU A 188 -15.73 7.61 3.16
CA LEU A 188 -15.48 6.81 1.98
C LEU A 188 -16.73 6.10 1.46
N SER A 189 -17.89 6.32 2.08
CA SER A 189 -19.11 5.54 1.83
C SER A 189 -19.57 5.53 0.36
N ASP A 190 -19.39 6.65 -0.35
CA ASP A 190 -19.72 6.84 -1.77
C ASP A 190 -18.51 6.66 -2.72
N LYS A 191 -17.30 6.54 -2.17
CA LYS A 191 -16.03 6.46 -2.92
C LYS A 191 -15.53 5.04 -3.09
N ILE A 192 -16.13 4.10 -2.36
CA ILE A 192 -15.71 2.70 -2.35
C ILE A 192 -16.54 1.89 -3.33
N ARG A 193 -15.84 1.05 -4.07
CA ARG A 193 -16.46 0.09 -4.97
C ARG A 193 -15.70 -1.22 -5.03
N LEU A 194 -16.39 -2.27 -5.43
CA LEU A 194 -15.76 -3.49 -5.90
C LEU A 194 -15.54 -3.35 -7.41
N GLY A 195 -14.29 -3.18 -7.82
CA GLY A 195 -13.94 -2.95 -9.23
C GLY A 195 -13.34 -4.17 -9.90
N LYS A 196 -13.72 -4.39 -11.17
CA LYS A 196 -13.12 -5.39 -12.05
C LYS A 196 -11.70 -4.96 -12.46
N CYS A 197 -10.73 -5.82 -12.21
CA CYS A 197 -9.34 -5.67 -12.61
C CYS A 197 -8.95 -6.82 -13.56
N THR A 198 -8.51 -6.45 -14.76
CA THR A 198 -7.99 -7.38 -15.78
C THR A 198 -6.53 -7.06 -16.12
N GLN A 199 -5.82 -6.40 -15.20
CA GLN A 199 -4.46 -5.93 -15.42
C GLN A 199 -3.46 -7.07 -15.27
N SER A 200 -2.26 -6.88 -15.83
CA SER A 200 -1.14 -7.84 -15.73
C SER A 200 -0.84 -8.26 -14.28
N PHE A 201 -1.08 -7.40 -13.28
CA PHE A 201 -1.00 -7.74 -11.86
C PHE A 201 -1.92 -8.90 -11.44
N THR A 202 -3.16 -8.95 -11.91
CA THR A 202 -4.10 -10.01 -11.52
C THR A 202 -3.70 -11.37 -12.12
N PHE A 203 -3.17 -11.36 -13.35
CA PHE A 203 -2.59 -12.55 -13.96
C PHE A 203 -1.34 -13.02 -13.22
N PHE A 204 -0.48 -12.09 -12.79
CA PHE A 204 0.67 -12.40 -11.95
C PHE A 204 0.25 -13.07 -10.65
N MET A 205 -0.79 -12.55 -9.99
CA MET A 205 -1.33 -13.11 -8.76
C MET A 205 -1.87 -14.53 -8.95
N VAL A 206 -2.65 -14.77 -10.01
CA VAL A 206 -3.14 -16.12 -10.37
C VAL A 206 -1.97 -17.08 -10.58
N LYS A 207 -0.96 -16.68 -11.35
CA LYS A 207 0.26 -17.50 -11.56
C LYS A 207 0.95 -17.85 -10.24
N SER A 208 1.06 -16.88 -9.33
CA SER A 208 1.66 -17.09 -8.01
C SER A 208 0.86 -18.10 -7.18
N PHE A 209 -0.48 -18.02 -7.18
CA PHE A 209 -1.32 -19.00 -6.48
C PHE A 209 -1.16 -20.44 -7.00
N PHE A 210 -0.95 -20.61 -8.31
CA PHE A 210 -0.80 -21.91 -8.95
C PHE A 210 0.63 -22.31 -9.27
N GLN A 211 1.63 -21.62 -8.73
CA GLN A 211 3.04 -21.93 -8.97
C GLN A 211 3.39 -23.40 -8.65
N LYS A 212 2.66 -24.02 -7.71
CA LYS A 212 2.81 -25.43 -7.31
C LYS A 212 2.23 -26.43 -8.32
N PHE A 213 1.48 -25.96 -9.32
CA PHE A 213 0.85 -26.75 -10.37
C PHE A 213 1.34 -26.32 -11.76
N PRO A 214 2.66 -26.36 -12.04
CA PRO A 214 3.25 -25.74 -13.23
C PRO A 214 2.67 -26.25 -14.55
N LYS A 215 2.30 -27.53 -14.61
CA LYS A 215 1.68 -28.15 -15.80
C LYS A 215 0.27 -27.61 -16.11
N MET A 216 -0.38 -26.97 -15.15
CA MET A 216 -1.73 -26.44 -15.29
C MET A 216 -1.76 -24.90 -15.35
N ILE A 217 -0.66 -24.21 -15.02
CA ILE A 217 -0.64 -22.73 -14.91
C ILE A 217 -1.14 -22.07 -16.19
N ASP A 218 -0.63 -22.49 -17.36
CA ASP A 218 -1.01 -21.87 -18.63
C ASP A 218 -2.49 -22.03 -18.90
N GLU A 219 -3.04 -23.20 -18.59
CA GLU A 219 -4.46 -23.48 -18.79
C GLU A 219 -5.34 -22.73 -17.78
N ILE A 220 -4.89 -22.58 -16.53
CA ILE A 220 -5.56 -21.78 -15.51
C ILE A 220 -5.57 -20.30 -15.91
N VAL A 221 -4.42 -19.79 -16.38
CA VAL A 221 -4.26 -18.40 -16.82
C VAL A 221 -5.14 -18.10 -18.04
N LYS A 222 -5.25 -19.01 -19.00
CA LYS A 222 -6.17 -18.87 -20.15
C LYS A 222 -7.64 -18.79 -19.71
N ASN A 223 -7.98 -19.45 -18.61
CA ASN A 223 -9.33 -19.48 -18.08
C ASN A 223 -9.60 -18.39 -17.04
N PHE A 224 -8.61 -17.56 -16.69
CA PHE A 224 -8.84 -16.42 -15.82
C PHE A 224 -9.49 -15.28 -16.61
N ASP A 225 -10.64 -14.78 -16.15
CA ASP A 225 -11.32 -13.64 -16.76
C ASP A 225 -10.90 -12.35 -16.06
N HIS A 226 -11.16 -12.25 -14.75
CA HIS A 226 -10.90 -11.03 -14.01
C HIS A 226 -10.85 -11.22 -12.50
N GLY A 227 -10.16 -10.30 -11.83
CA GLY A 227 -10.25 -10.15 -10.38
C GLY A 227 -11.22 -9.04 -10.01
N LEU A 228 -11.82 -9.15 -8.84
CA LEU A 228 -12.62 -8.09 -8.22
C LEU A 228 -11.88 -7.60 -6.98
N PHE A 229 -11.63 -6.30 -6.87
CA PHE A 229 -10.88 -5.71 -5.76
C PHE A 229 -11.62 -4.55 -5.13
N GLY A 230 -11.48 -4.41 -3.81
CA GLY A 230 -11.86 -3.18 -3.12
C GLY A 230 -11.04 -2.01 -3.63
N GLN A 231 -11.73 -0.97 -4.10
CA GLN A 231 -11.15 0.22 -4.74
C GLN A 231 -11.69 1.48 -4.07
N ILE A 232 -10.83 2.49 -3.93
CA ILE A 232 -11.22 3.85 -3.55
C ILE A 232 -11.06 4.76 -4.76
N ASP A 233 -12.13 5.45 -5.16
CA ASP A 233 -12.06 6.55 -6.11
C ASP A 233 -11.39 7.75 -5.44
N LEU A 234 -10.34 8.31 -6.04
CA LEU A 234 -9.66 9.52 -5.58
C LEU A 234 -9.91 10.72 -6.50
N GLY A 235 -10.88 10.62 -7.41
CA GLY A 235 -11.11 11.59 -8.48
C GLY A 235 -9.98 11.57 -9.52
N MET A 236 -9.29 10.44 -9.68
CA MET A 236 -8.26 10.21 -10.68
C MET A 236 -8.81 9.30 -11.79
N LYS A 237 -8.05 9.14 -12.88
CA LYS A 237 -8.47 8.27 -14.00
C LYS A 237 -8.62 6.80 -13.57
N ASN A 238 -7.82 6.36 -12.60
CA ASN A 238 -7.94 5.05 -11.96
C ASN A 238 -8.24 5.17 -10.47
N HIS A 239 -8.28 4.02 -9.79
CA HIS A 239 -8.68 3.91 -8.38
C HIS A 239 -7.49 3.43 -7.55
N LEU A 240 -7.50 3.78 -6.27
CA LEU A 240 -6.54 3.28 -5.29
C LEU A 240 -6.97 1.88 -4.83
N PHE A 241 -6.10 0.89 -5.02
CA PHE A 241 -6.32 -0.49 -4.58
C PHE A 241 -4.99 -1.20 -4.29
N GLY A 242 -5.06 -2.49 -3.96
CA GLY A 242 -3.88 -3.35 -3.87
C GLY A 242 -2.87 -2.89 -2.81
N PHE A 243 -1.58 -2.95 -3.14
CA PHE A 243 -0.51 -2.65 -2.19
C PHE A 243 -0.53 -1.20 -1.73
N SER A 244 -0.77 -0.24 -2.62
CA SER A 244 -0.84 1.18 -2.26
C SER A 244 -1.92 1.44 -1.21
N LEU A 245 -3.12 0.87 -1.39
CA LEU A 245 -4.20 0.93 -0.38
C LEU A 245 -3.79 0.25 0.93
N MET A 246 -3.10 -0.89 0.86
CA MET A 246 -2.63 -1.60 2.05
C MET A 246 -1.59 -0.82 2.85
N ILE A 247 -0.59 -0.22 2.19
CA ILE A 247 0.41 0.65 2.82
C ILE A 247 -0.28 1.81 3.53
N PHE A 248 -1.19 2.48 2.82
CA PHE A 248 -1.91 3.61 3.38
C PHE A 248 -2.76 3.23 4.58
N THR A 249 -3.48 2.10 4.50
CA THR A 249 -4.28 1.56 5.61
C THR A 249 -3.41 1.21 6.82
N GLN A 250 -2.23 0.61 6.61
CA GLN A 250 -1.28 0.30 7.69
C GLN A 250 -0.78 1.56 8.39
N MET A 251 -0.42 2.60 7.63
CA MET A 251 -0.04 3.88 8.20
C MET A 251 -1.18 4.48 9.02
N CYS A 252 -2.41 4.51 8.50
CA CYS A 252 -3.57 5.01 9.24
C CYS A 252 -3.81 4.22 10.53
N ASN A 253 -3.61 2.89 10.52
CA ASN A 253 -3.79 2.04 11.70
C ASN A 253 -2.75 2.35 12.77
N LEU A 254 -1.50 2.58 12.38
CA LEU A 254 -0.46 3.03 13.31
C LEU A 254 -0.87 4.36 13.93
N VAL A 255 -1.37 5.29 13.10
CA VAL A 255 -1.82 6.59 13.58
C VAL A 255 -2.94 6.49 14.62
N LEU A 256 -3.89 5.57 14.44
CA LEU A 256 -4.97 5.37 15.40
C LEU A 256 -4.58 4.53 16.61
N SER A 257 -3.69 3.55 16.47
CA SER A 257 -3.30 2.65 17.57
C SER A 257 -2.58 3.37 18.71
N GLU A 258 -1.96 4.51 18.42
CA GLU A 258 -1.29 5.36 19.40
C GLU A 258 -2.21 6.44 20.00
N GLN A 259 -3.51 6.43 19.66
CA GLN A 259 -4.50 7.26 20.33
C GLN A 259 -4.92 6.66 21.66
N LYS A 260 -4.82 7.47 22.72
CA LYS A 260 -5.31 7.10 24.04
C LYS A 260 -6.78 7.46 24.25
N GLU A 261 -7.32 8.47 23.56
CA GLU A 261 -8.70 8.95 23.75
C GLU A 261 -9.32 9.59 22.47
N GLY A 262 -10.48 9.09 22.06
CA GLY A 262 -11.67 9.93 21.77
C GLY A 262 -11.92 10.57 20.40
N LYS A 263 -10.98 10.64 19.44
CA LYS A 263 -11.23 11.32 18.14
C LYS A 263 -10.89 10.45 16.92
N GLU A 264 -11.90 10.04 16.16
CA GLU A 264 -11.73 9.30 14.89
C GLU A 264 -11.27 10.23 13.75
N TYR A 265 -9.96 10.50 13.65
CA TYR A 265 -9.36 11.23 12.52
C TYR A 265 -9.40 10.45 11.21
N PHE A 266 -9.75 9.17 11.24
CA PHE A 266 -10.04 8.38 10.03
C PHE A 266 -11.34 7.61 10.31
N GLY A 267 -12.48 8.28 10.17
CA GLY A 267 -13.80 7.71 10.44
C GLY A 267 -14.01 6.35 9.76
N ASP A 268 -13.49 6.22 8.54
CA ASP A 268 -13.63 5.02 7.73
C ASP A 268 -12.40 4.12 7.66
N ILE A 269 -11.46 4.19 8.62
CA ILE A 269 -10.36 3.23 8.65
C ILE A 269 -10.84 1.78 8.75
N ARG A 270 -11.97 1.54 9.46
CA ARG A 270 -12.56 0.21 9.61
C ARG A 270 -13.03 -0.29 8.25
N LEU A 271 -13.58 0.62 7.45
CA LEU A 271 -13.98 0.34 6.09
C LEU A 271 -12.76 0.09 5.20
N MET A 272 -11.70 0.91 5.26
CA MET A 272 -10.41 0.68 4.58
C MET A 272 -9.80 -0.70 4.91
N ASN A 273 -9.71 -1.04 6.19
CA ASN A 273 -9.26 -2.35 6.67
C ASN A 273 -10.09 -3.51 6.13
N SER A 274 -11.33 -3.26 5.78
CA SER A 274 -12.24 -4.28 5.26
C SER A 274 -12.09 -4.41 3.75
N ILE A 275 -12.01 -3.30 3.03
CA ILE A 275 -11.94 -3.28 1.57
C ILE A 275 -10.57 -3.70 1.03
N VAL A 276 -9.48 -3.46 1.77
CA VAL A 276 -8.13 -3.91 1.38
C VAL A 276 -8.04 -5.44 1.29
N HIS A 277 -8.93 -6.15 1.98
CA HIS A 277 -9.04 -7.61 1.94
C HIS A 277 -10.16 -8.11 1.02
N LEU A 278 -10.93 -7.23 0.38
CA LEU A 278 -11.92 -7.62 -0.61
C LEU A 278 -11.21 -7.96 -1.92
N MET A 279 -11.09 -9.25 -2.18
CA MET A 279 -10.52 -9.79 -3.40
C MET A 279 -11.28 -11.03 -3.82
N ASP A 280 -11.66 -11.09 -5.10
CA ASP A 280 -12.19 -12.29 -5.75
C ASP A 280 -11.46 -12.55 -7.05
N LEU A 281 -11.31 -13.82 -7.44
CA LEU A 281 -10.69 -14.21 -8.71
C LEU A 281 -11.68 -15.06 -9.49
N ASN A 282 -12.18 -14.52 -10.59
CA ASN A 282 -13.22 -15.13 -11.41
C ASN A 282 -12.60 -15.81 -12.63
N PHE A 283 -13.10 -17.01 -12.93
CA PHE A 283 -12.64 -17.86 -14.02
C PHE A 283 -13.79 -18.19 -14.98
N ALA A 284 -13.45 -18.56 -16.21
CA ALA A 284 -14.39 -18.83 -17.28
C ALA A 284 -15.33 -20.00 -16.94
N GLU A 285 -16.61 -19.71 -16.78
CA GLU A 285 -17.61 -20.72 -16.40
C GLU A 285 -17.93 -21.72 -17.53
N ASN A 286 -17.49 -21.47 -18.75
CA ASN A 286 -17.75 -22.35 -19.90
C ASN A 286 -16.75 -23.50 -20.04
N THR A 287 -15.69 -23.55 -19.22
CA THR A 287 -14.70 -24.65 -19.27
C THR A 287 -14.67 -25.44 -17.97
N PHE A 288 -14.27 -26.71 -18.05
CA PHE A 288 -14.12 -27.56 -16.86
C PHE A 288 -13.07 -26.98 -15.90
N ILE A 289 -11.94 -26.50 -16.43
CA ILE A 289 -10.84 -25.95 -15.65
C ILE A 289 -11.25 -24.63 -15.00
N GLY A 290 -11.95 -23.75 -15.71
CA GLY A 290 -12.45 -22.50 -15.14
C GLY A 290 -13.45 -22.74 -14.02
N LYS A 291 -14.43 -23.65 -14.22
CA LYS A 291 -15.36 -24.08 -13.14
C LYS A 291 -14.63 -24.66 -11.93
N LEU A 292 -13.58 -25.47 -12.15
CA LEU A 292 -12.78 -26.05 -11.08
C LEU A 292 -12.01 -24.98 -10.30
N CYS A 293 -11.40 -24.01 -11.01
CA CYS A 293 -10.71 -22.88 -10.39
C CYS A 293 -11.66 -21.99 -9.60
N ASP A 294 -12.81 -21.64 -10.17
CA ASP A 294 -13.84 -20.83 -9.50
C ASP A 294 -14.37 -21.53 -8.24
N TRP A 295 -14.66 -22.84 -8.34
CA TRP A 295 -15.00 -23.67 -7.19
C TRP A 295 -13.88 -23.69 -6.14
N TYR A 296 -12.63 -23.82 -6.55
CA TYR A 296 -11.48 -23.84 -5.64
C TYR A 296 -11.30 -22.50 -4.90
N PHE A 297 -11.40 -21.37 -5.59
CA PHE A 297 -11.29 -20.05 -4.96
C PHE A 297 -12.47 -19.72 -4.08
N SER A 298 -13.71 -20.05 -4.47
CA SER A 298 -14.88 -19.86 -3.61
C SER A 298 -14.81 -20.65 -2.30
N LYS A 299 -13.97 -21.70 -2.21
CA LYS A 299 -13.68 -22.45 -0.98
C LYS A 299 -12.53 -21.87 -0.16
N MET A 300 -11.52 -21.27 -0.78
CA MET A 300 -10.39 -20.67 -0.07
C MET A 300 -10.66 -19.24 0.38
N TYR A 301 -11.33 -18.45 -0.45
CA TYR A 301 -11.67 -17.06 -0.22
C TYR A 301 -13.20 -16.98 -0.14
N LYS A 302 -13.72 -16.85 1.07
CA LYS A 302 -15.12 -16.43 1.24
C LYS A 302 -15.17 -14.92 1.06
N THR A 303 -15.36 -14.46 -0.17
CA THR A 303 -15.95 -13.13 -0.39
C THR A 303 -17.38 -13.19 0.14
N PHE A 304 -17.68 -12.37 1.16
CA PHE A 304 -19.04 -12.14 1.60
C PHE A 304 -19.80 -11.45 0.45
N ARG A 305 -20.53 -12.23 -0.36
CA ARG A 305 -21.55 -11.68 -1.27
C ARG A 305 -22.82 -11.42 -0.47
N ILE A 306 -23.21 -10.15 -0.32
CA ILE A 306 -24.56 -9.75 0.11
C ILE A 306 -25.11 -8.73 -0.89
N GLY A 307 -25.66 -9.20 -2.02
CA GLY A 307 -26.44 -8.37 -2.95
C GLY A 307 -25.74 -7.11 -3.49
N ASN A 308 -26.53 -6.07 -3.83
CA ASN A 308 -26.10 -4.79 -4.42
C ASN A 308 -25.59 -3.75 -3.40
N ARG A 309 -25.23 -4.15 -2.17
CA ARG A 309 -24.66 -3.25 -1.16
C ARG A 309 -23.48 -3.93 -0.48
N VAL A 310 -22.33 -3.24 -0.45
CA VAL A 310 -21.14 -3.69 0.27
C VAL A 310 -21.41 -3.57 1.77
N GLU A 311 -21.99 -4.60 2.39
CA GLU A 311 -21.97 -4.74 3.85
C GLU A 311 -20.77 -5.58 4.26
N VAL A 312 -19.79 -4.92 4.86
CA VAL A 312 -18.70 -5.58 5.57
C VAL A 312 -19.26 -6.12 6.90
N ARG A 313 -19.34 -7.45 7.04
CA ARG A 313 -19.50 -8.08 8.36
C ARG A 313 -18.23 -8.79 8.79
N ARG A 314 -17.71 -8.38 9.97
CA ARG A 314 -16.67 -9.07 10.73
C ARG A 314 -17.09 -10.52 11.00
N HIS A 315 -16.21 -11.47 10.69
CA HIS A 315 -16.13 -12.69 11.48
C HIS A 315 -15.04 -12.49 12.54
N LEU A 316 -15.44 -11.95 13.70
CA LEU A 316 -14.76 -12.15 14.96
C LEU A 316 -15.77 -12.79 15.92
N GLY A 317 -15.61 -14.10 16.13
CA GLY A 317 -16.11 -14.85 17.30
C GLY A 317 -17.52 -15.43 17.22
N LYS A 318 -17.62 -16.77 17.21
CA LYS A 318 -17.80 -17.55 18.44
C LYS A 318 -16.98 -18.85 18.33
N LEU A 319 -16.48 -19.24 19.51
CA LEU A 319 -15.49 -20.27 19.87
C LEU A 319 -15.45 -21.54 19.01
#